data_AF-A0A8H4BAM6-F1
#
_entry.id   AF-A0A8H4BAM6-F1
#
_cell.length_a   1.000
_cell.length_b   1.000
_cell.length_c   1.000
_cell.angle_alpha   90.00
_cell.angle_beta   90.00
_cell.angle_gamma   90.00
#
_symmetry.space_group_name_H-M   'P 1'
#
loop_
_entity.id
_entity.type
_entity.pdbx_description
1 polymer ?
#
loop_
_entity_poly.entity_id
_entity_poly.type
_entity_poly.pdbx_seq_one_letter_code
_entity_poly.pdbx_strand_id
1 'polypeptide(L)'
;MSYSINNTIPQTDDLLEDIKGLQSLLDTKMTLYGDALIQNGLEWKAMGMPVDDQLLNATKDWIHKLCVGLLDALDAECKKVQSLVGDMKELVDLPIGENLMASILAGLEFIAEASTFIGYTSQKLVYDCRVLATIYGQWTSENLDHLHDKPVDVNMKKSSSSNTKRVDIRYMQIMDNTTRVLTALYTLSDLDMPHRDIMHLSSSMTSAENLTSVLVEVTVRAVSVIEMERENTSTTAKVAGNIMTNPQTTFIYMGESLLGFADRIVELAGREWTDGNRVKVNTTFRCITTTSS
;
A
#
# COMPACT_ATOMS: atom_id res chain seq x y z
N MET A 1 -2.13 -24.52 20.40
CA MET A 1 -2.36 -24.93 19.00
C MET A 1 -1.01 -24.97 18.31
N SER A 2 -0.64 -26.14 17.81
CA SER A 2 0.66 -26.39 17.17
C SER A 2 0.58 -25.97 15.71
N TYR A 3 1.00 -24.75 15.41
CA TYR A 3 1.26 -24.33 14.03
C TYR A 3 2.44 -25.15 13.52
N SER A 4 2.17 -26.03 12.56
CA SER A 4 3.22 -26.75 11.86
C SER A 4 4.04 -25.72 11.09
N ILE A 5 5.36 -25.70 11.31
CA ILE A 5 6.33 -24.78 10.67
C ILE A 5 6.22 -24.81 9.12
N ASN A 6 5.55 -25.82 8.56
CA ASN A 6 5.33 -26.03 7.14
C ASN A 6 4.02 -25.45 6.57
N ASN A 7 3.05 -25.05 7.40
CA ASN A 7 1.86 -24.35 6.93
C ASN A 7 2.07 -22.85 7.17
N THR A 8 2.41 -22.12 6.12
CA THR A 8 2.83 -20.72 6.16
C THR A 8 1.71 -19.76 6.56
N ILE A 9 0.44 -20.15 6.44
CA ILE A 9 -0.72 -19.36 6.85
C ILE A 9 -1.72 -20.27 7.54
N PRO A 10 -2.33 -19.87 8.67
CA PRO A 10 -3.48 -20.58 9.18
C PRO A 10 -4.57 -20.62 8.10
N GLN A 11 -5.18 -21.79 7.88
CA GLN A 11 -6.26 -21.94 6.90
C GLN A 11 -7.60 -21.76 7.60
N THR A 12 -7.90 -20.57 8.11
CA THR A 12 -9.30 -20.28 8.48
C THR A 12 -10.06 -19.76 7.27
N ASP A 13 -11.39 -19.77 7.33
CA ASP A 13 -12.23 -19.21 6.26
C ASP A 13 -12.14 -17.66 6.19
N ASP A 14 -11.47 -17.01 7.16
CA ASP A 14 -11.30 -15.56 7.24
C ASP A 14 -9.82 -15.15 7.13
N LEU A 15 -9.40 -14.83 5.90
CA LEU A 15 -8.03 -14.37 5.62
C LEU A 15 -7.64 -13.11 6.42
N LEU A 16 -8.60 -12.22 6.72
CA LEU A 16 -8.29 -11.00 7.45
C LEU A 16 -7.96 -11.29 8.91
N GLU A 17 -8.67 -12.23 9.53
CA GLU A 17 -8.36 -12.70 10.88
C GLU A 17 -6.99 -13.38 10.92
N ASP A 18 -6.68 -14.19 9.90
CA ASP A 18 -5.38 -14.84 9.78
C ASP A 18 -4.22 -13.83 9.65
N ILE A 19 -4.39 -12.78 8.84
CA ILE A 19 -3.40 -11.69 8.72
C ILE A 19 -3.19 -10.99 10.06
N LYS A 20 -4.26 -10.70 10.80
CA LYS A 20 -4.14 -10.06 12.13
C LYS A 20 -3.43 -10.96 13.14
N GLY A 21 -3.69 -12.27 13.08
CA GLY A 21 -2.99 -13.26 13.89
C GLY A 21 -1.48 -13.30 13.56
N LEU A 22 -1.14 -13.26 12.27
CA LEU A 22 0.24 -13.17 11.80
C LEU A 22 0.91 -11.87 12.25
N GLN A 23 0.22 -10.73 12.18
CA GLN A 23 0.73 -9.44 12.65
C GLN A 23 1.06 -9.48 14.14
N SER A 24 0.14 -9.96 14.98
CA SER A 24 0.39 -10.08 16.44
C SER A 24 1.59 -10.98 16.75
N LEU A 25 1.78 -12.06 15.97
CA LEU A 25 2.95 -12.90 16.09
C LEU A 25 4.23 -12.14 15.70
N LEU A 26 4.20 -11.40 14.59
CA LEU A 26 5.32 -10.60 14.12
C LEU A 26 5.75 -9.56 15.15
N ASP A 27 4.82 -8.77 15.69
CA ASP A 27 5.08 -7.74 16.71
C ASP A 27 5.79 -8.35 17.95
N THR A 28 5.31 -9.52 18.38
CA THR A 28 5.89 -10.25 19.51
C THR A 28 7.32 -10.68 19.20
N LYS A 29 7.61 -11.13 17.98
CA LYS A 29 8.96 -11.54 17.57
C LYS A 29 9.88 -10.36 17.33
N MET A 30 9.38 -9.25 16.79
CA MET A 30 10.14 -8.03 16.58
C MET A 30 10.62 -7.42 17.90
N THR A 31 9.77 -7.42 18.92
CA THR A 31 10.15 -6.97 20.28
C THR A 31 11.29 -7.81 20.87
N LEU A 32 11.35 -9.11 20.55
CA LEU A 32 12.33 -10.03 21.13
C LEU A 32 13.64 -10.10 20.34
N TYR A 33 13.56 -9.99 19.01
CA TYR A 33 14.68 -10.33 18.10
C TYR A 33 14.94 -9.28 17.01
N GLY A 34 14.23 -8.14 17.02
CA GLY A 34 14.28 -7.07 16.01
C GLY A 34 15.69 -6.68 15.60
N ASP A 35 16.45 -6.10 16.52
CA ASP A 35 17.78 -5.55 16.24
C ASP A 35 18.76 -6.63 15.76
N ALA A 36 18.64 -7.84 16.33
CA ALA A 36 19.48 -8.97 15.97
C ALA A 36 19.18 -9.50 14.55
N LEU A 37 17.91 -9.60 14.16
CA LEU A 37 17.53 -10.04 12.83
C LEU A 37 17.88 -9.00 11.77
N ILE A 38 17.56 -7.72 12.02
CA ILE A 38 17.84 -6.63 11.09
C ILE A 38 19.35 -6.51 10.82
N GLN A 39 20.17 -6.53 11.87
CA GLN A 39 21.62 -6.32 11.75
C GLN A 39 22.44 -7.61 11.56
N ASN A 40 21.81 -8.75 11.24
CA ASN A 40 22.49 -10.05 11.13
C ASN A 40 23.32 -10.45 12.37
N GLY A 41 22.85 -10.09 13.57
CA GLY A 41 23.52 -10.36 14.83
C GLY A 41 24.85 -9.61 15.00
N LEU A 42 25.09 -8.53 14.25
CA LEU A 42 26.33 -7.75 14.36
C LEU A 42 26.58 -7.25 15.79
N GLU A 43 25.55 -6.80 16.50
CA GLU A 43 25.65 -6.41 17.92
C GLU A 43 26.04 -7.59 18.82
N TRP A 44 25.45 -8.77 18.59
CA TRP A 44 25.79 -9.97 19.35
C TRP A 44 27.24 -10.40 19.10
N LYS A 45 27.69 -10.34 17.84
CA LYS A 45 29.10 -10.57 17.46
C LYS A 45 30.03 -9.55 18.13
N ALA A 46 29.65 -8.27 18.16
CA ALA A 46 30.43 -7.21 18.81
C ALA A 46 30.53 -7.40 20.34
N MET A 47 29.51 -7.97 20.97
CA MET A 47 29.51 -8.37 22.39
C MET A 47 30.26 -9.68 22.67
N GLY A 48 30.80 -10.34 21.63
CA GLY A 48 31.50 -11.62 21.76
C GLY A 48 30.57 -12.83 21.95
N MET A 49 29.26 -12.67 21.71
CA MET A 49 28.29 -13.75 21.79
C MET A 49 28.34 -14.61 20.52
N PRO A 50 28.23 -15.94 20.62
CA PRO A 50 28.13 -16.80 19.45
C PRO A 50 26.80 -16.53 18.73
N VAL A 51 26.87 -16.20 17.44
CA VAL A 51 25.69 -16.09 16.57
C VAL A 51 25.64 -17.33 15.68
N ASP A 52 24.53 -18.06 15.75
CA ASP A 52 24.25 -19.14 14.81
C ASP A 52 23.71 -18.54 13.51
N ASP A 53 24.63 -18.30 12.56
CA ASP A 53 24.29 -17.73 11.26
C ASP A 53 23.34 -18.66 10.45
N GLN A 54 23.36 -19.97 10.69
CA GLN A 54 22.44 -20.90 10.02
C GLN A 54 21.02 -20.73 10.54
N LEU A 55 20.85 -20.66 11.86
CA LEU A 55 19.54 -20.44 12.48
C LEU A 55 18.97 -19.06 12.13
N LEU A 56 19.83 -18.04 12.11
CA LEU A 56 19.46 -16.69 11.70
C LEU A 56 18.93 -16.67 10.26
N ASN A 57 19.67 -17.25 9.32
CA ASN A 57 19.26 -17.32 7.92
C ASN A 57 18.01 -18.17 7.73
N ALA A 58 17.89 -19.30 8.43
CA ALA A 58 16.68 -20.14 8.39
C ALA A 58 15.43 -19.39 8.90
N THR A 59 15.59 -18.55 9.92
CA THR A 59 14.51 -17.72 10.46
C THR A 59 14.07 -16.65 9.46
N LYS A 60 15.04 -15.98 8.82
CA LYS A 60 14.76 -15.00 7.76
C LYS A 60 14.06 -15.62 6.57
N ASP A 61 14.55 -16.78 6.12
CA ASP A 61 13.94 -17.56 5.04
C ASP A 61 12.52 -17.99 5.38
N TRP A 62 12.26 -18.38 6.63
CA TRP A 62 10.92 -18.74 7.08
C TRP A 62 9.96 -17.54 7.03
N ILE A 63 10.37 -16.37 7.51
CA ILE A 63 9.57 -15.13 7.42
C ILE A 63 9.34 -14.74 5.96
N HIS A 64 10.38 -14.82 5.11
CA HIS A 64 10.24 -14.52 3.69
C HIS A 64 9.23 -15.45 2.99
N LYS A 65 9.29 -16.76 3.29
CA LYS A 65 8.31 -17.73 2.78
C LYS A 65 6.89 -17.46 3.27
N LEU A 66 6.74 -16.91 4.46
CA LEU A 66 5.45 -16.51 5.00
C LEU A 66 4.87 -15.32 4.21
N CYS A 67 5.69 -14.31 3.88
CA CYS A 67 5.27 -13.22 2.99
C CYS A 67 4.86 -13.73 1.60
N VAL A 68 5.62 -14.65 1.00
CA VAL A 68 5.29 -15.24 -0.30
C VAL A 68 3.99 -16.03 -0.22
N GLY A 69 3.81 -16.86 0.81
CA GLY A 69 2.56 -17.57 1.02
C GLY A 69 1.37 -16.62 1.14
N LEU A 70 1.55 -15.48 1.84
CA LEU A 70 0.47 -14.51 2.03
C LEU A 70 0.05 -13.84 0.72
N LEU A 71 1.01 -13.54 -0.15
CA LEU A 71 0.72 -13.08 -1.50
C LEU A 71 -0.09 -14.11 -2.29
N ASP A 72 0.31 -15.39 -2.24
CA ASP A 72 -0.42 -16.46 -2.94
C ASP A 72 -1.87 -16.59 -2.41
N ALA A 73 -2.09 -16.42 -1.10
CA ALA A 73 -3.42 -16.44 -0.51
C ALA A 73 -4.28 -15.23 -0.93
N LEU A 74 -3.69 -14.02 -0.94
CA LEU A 74 -4.37 -12.81 -1.40
C LEU A 74 -4.73 -12.88 -2.88
N ASP A 75 -3.81 -13.37 -3.72
CA ASP A 75 -4.07 -13.59 -5.16
C ASP A 75 -5.19 -14.62 -5.38
N ALA A 76 -5.23 -15.69 -4.59
CA ALA A 76 -6.31 -16.65 -4.63
C ALA A 76 -7.67 -16.03 -4.26
N GLU A 77 -7.73 -15.18 -3.23
CA GLU A 77 -8.95 -14.44 -2.87
C GLU A 77 -9.38 -13.45 -3.95
N CYS A 78 -8.44 -12.71 -4.55
CA CYS A 78 -8.72 -11.84 -5.69
C CYS A 78 -9.35 -12.61 -6.85
N LYS A 79 -8.81 -13.79 -7.20
CA LYS A 79 -9.35 -14.65 -8.25
C LYS A 79 -10.73 -15.21 -7.93
N LYS A 80 -10.98 -15.58 -6.66
CA LYS A 80 -12.31 -16.02 -6.21
C LYS A 80 -13.33 -14.91 -6.41
N VAL A 81 -13.04 -13.69 -5.96
CA VAL A 81 -13.94 -12.53 -6.12
C VAL A 81 -14.13 -12.15 -7.59
N GLN A 82 -13.07 -12.17 -8.40
CA GLN A 82 -13.15 -11.93 -9.84
C GLN A 82 -14.07 -12.93 -10.56
N SER A 83 -14.18 -14.17 -10.07
CA SER A 83 -15.12 -15.15 -10.64
C SER A 83 -16.59 -14.89 -10.29
N LEU A 84 -16.85 -14.10 -9.24
CA LEU A 84 -18.18 -13.79 -8.72
C LEU A 84 -18.73 -12.48 -9.26
N VAL A 85 -17.84 -11.53 -9.57
CA VAL A 85 -18.19 -10.15 -9.94
C VAL A 85 -17.52 -9.78 -11.25
N GLY A 86 -18.31 -9.28 -12.21
CA GLY A 86 -17.82 -8.95 -13.55
C GLY A 86 -17.16 -7.58 -13.66
N ASP A 87 -17.48 -6.66 -12.75
CA ASP A 87 -17.00 -5.28 -12.75
C ASP A 87 -16.57 -4.82 -11.35
N MET A 88 -15.51 -4.02 -11.27
CA MET A 88 -15.02 -3.44 -10.01
C MET A 88 -16.05 -2.52 -9.37
N LYS A 89 -16.92 -1.89 -10.17
CA LYS A 89 -18.02 -1.04 -9.68
C LYS A 89 -19.01 -1.83 -8.81
N GLU A 90 -19.37 -3.04 -9.22
CA GLU A 90 -20.28 -3.91 -8.45
C GLU A 90 -19.66 -4.34 -7.11
N LEU A 91 -18.32 -4.41 -7.04
CA LEU A 91 -17.61 -4.80 -5.84
C LEU A 91 -17.65 -3.73 -4.74
N VAL A 92 -17.80 -2.46 -5.09
CA VAL A 92 -17.88 -1.33 -4.15
C VAL A 92 -19.10 -1.45 -3.23
N ASP A 93 -20.21 -1.95 -3.76
CA ASP A 93 -21.48 -2.06 -3.03
C ASP A 93 -21.61 -3.36 -2.21
N LEU A 94 -20.69 -4.30 -2.39
CA LEU A 94 -20.73 -5.60 -1.74
C LEU A 94 -19.79 -5.66 -0.52
N PRO A 95 -20.21 -6.26 0.60
CA PRO A 95 -19.37 -6.40 1.80
C PRO A 95 -18.12 -7.26 1.55
N ILE A 96 -18.19 -8.18 0.56
CA ILE A 96 -17.04 -8.99 0.15
C ILE A 96 -15.90 -8.13 -0.42
N GLY A 97 -16.23 -7.01 -1.07
CA GLY A 97 -15.26 -6.06 -1.61
C GLY A 97 -14.51 -5.34 -0.50
N GLU A 98 -15.23 -4.76 0.47
CA GLU A 98 -14.61 -4.10 1.62
C GLU A 98 -13.71 -5.06 2.41
N ASN A 99 -14.15 -6.31 2.62
CA ASN A 99 -13.35 -7.32 3.31
C ASN A 99 -12.08 -7.68 2.52
N LEU A 100 -12.18 -7.91 1.20
CA LEU A 100 -11.01 -8.19 0.37
C LEU A 100 -10.01 -7.03 0.40
N MET A 101 -10.47 -5.80 0.28
CA MET A 101 -9.59 -4.63 0.27
C MET A 101 -8.95 -4.39 1.64
N ALA A 102 -9.67 -4.68 2.73
CA ALA A 102 -9.09 -4.69 4.07
C ALA A 102 -7.99 -5.76 4.21
N SER A 103 -8.19 -6.96 3.65
CA SER A 103 -7.18 -8.02 3.61
C SER A 103 -5.97 -7.63 2.77
N ILE A 104 -6.17 -7.00 1.61
CA ILE A 104 -5.06 -6.51 0.77
C ILE A 104 -4.26 -5.45 1.52
N LEU A 105 -4.91 -4.45 2.12
CA LEU A 105 -4.22 -3.42 2.90
C LEU A 105 -3.41 -4.04 4.05
N ALA A 106 -4.05 -4.84 4.89
CA ALA A 106 -3.39 -5.47 6.03
C ALA A 106 -2.25 -6.41 5.58
N GLY A 107 -2.44 -7.12 4.47
CA GLY A 107 -1.42 -8.00 3.92
C GLY A 107 -0.20 -7.25 3.39
N LEU A 108 -0.41 -6.14 2.68
CA LEU A 108 0.69 -5.28 2.20
C LEU A 108 1.49 -4.68 3.37
N GLU A 109 0.81 -4.21 4.41
CA GLU A 109 1.45 -3.69 5.63
C GLU A 109 2.28 -4.77 6.33
N PHE A 110 1.69 -5.94 6.54
CA PHE A 110 2.38 -7.09 7.11
C PHE A 110 3.64 -7.44 6.31
N ILE A 111 3.54 -7.52 4.98
CA ILE A 111 4.67 -7.88 4.11
C ILE A 111 5.78 -6.83 4.19
N ALA A 112 5.44 -5.53 4.20
CA ALA A 112 6.39 -4.44 4.35
C ALA A 112 7.13 -4.49 5.70
N GLU A 113 6.40 -4.70 6.79
CA GLU A 113 6.97 -4.78 8.13
C GLU A 113 7.83 -6.04 8.30
N ALA A 114 7.34 -7.20 7.85
CA ALA A 114 8.09 -8.44 7.89
C ALA A 114 9.39 -8.37 7.06
N SER A 115 9.35 -7.69 5.91
CA SER A 115 10.53 -7.46 5.07
C SER A 115 11.54 -6.54 5.75
N THR A 116 11.05 -5.49 6.43
CA THR A 116 11.90 -4.59 7.24
C THR A 116 12.55 -5.35 8.39
N PHE A 117 11.78 -6.21 9.06
CA PHE A 117 12.23 -7.03 10.17
C PHE A 117 13.34 -8.03 9.79
N ILE A 118 13.31 -8.61 8.58
CA ILE A 118 14.40 -9.47 8.08
C ILE A 118 15.53 -8.69 7.39
N GLY A 119 15.30 -7.42 7.05
CA GLY A 119 16.26 -6.50 6.44
C GLY A 119 16.48 -6.70 4.94
N TYR A 120 15.57 -7.38 4.23
CA TYR A 120 15.61 -7.51 2.76
C TYR A 120 14.22 -7.83 2.19
N THR A 121 14.08 -7.59 0.89
CA THR A 121 12.95 -8.10 0.09
C THR A 121 13.43 -8.75 -1.22
N SER A 122 12.50 -9.22 -2.04
CA SER A 122 12.78 -9.72 -3.40
C SER A 122 11.97 -8.98 -4.45
N GLN A 123 12.53 -8.85 -5.66
CA GLN A 123 11.86 -8.17 -6.79
C GLN A 123 10.50 -8.78 -7.13
N LYS A 124 10.38 -10.12 -7.01
CA LYS A 124 9.10 -10.81 -7.21
C LYS A 124 8.05 -10.31 -6.21
N LEU A 125 8.40 -10.25 -4.93
CA LEU A 125 7.50 -9.81 -3.86
C LEU A 125 7.10 -8.34 -4.05
N VAL A 126 8.02 -7.46 -4.44
CA VAL A 126 7.72 -6.07 -4.79
C VAL A 126 6.75 -5.98 -5.97
N TYR A 127 6.99 -6.76 -7.03
CA TYR A 127 6.12 -6.81 -8.21
C TYR A 127 4.70 -7.27 -7.86
N ASP A 128 4.56 -8.38 -7.15
CA ASP A 128 3.26 -8.94 -6.77
C ASP A 128 2.49 -7.97 -5.85
N CYS A 129 3.19 -7.28 -4.93
CA CYS A 129 2.61 -6.22 -4.11
C CYS A 129 2.11 -5.02 -4.94
N ARG A 130 2.82 -4.63 -6.01
CA ARG A 130 2.36 -3.56 -6.92
C ARG A 130 1.09 -3.96 -7.67
N VAL A 131 0.95 -5.23 -8.04
CA VAL A 131 -0.29 -5.76 -8.65
C VAL A 131 -1.45 -5.63 -7.67
N LEU A 132 -1.28 -6.09 -6.42
CA LEU A 132 -2.32 -5.95 -5.39
C LEU A 132 -2.67 -4.48 -5.10
N ALA A 133 -1.68 -3.60 -5.04
CA ALA A 133 -1.90 -2.16 -4.88
C ALA A 133 -2.63 -1.53 -6.07
N THR A 134 -2.41 -2.03 -7.29
CA THR A 134 -3.15 -1.60 -8.48
C THR A 134 -4.63 -1.99 -8.36
N ILE A 135 -4.92 -3.23 -7.92
CA ILE A 135 -6.30 -3.68 -7.65
C ILE A 135 -6.95 -2.79 -6.58
N TYR A 136 -6.24 -2.52 -5.47
CA TYR A 136 -6.72 -1.64 -4.41
C TYR A 136 -7.00 -0.22 -4.92
N GLY A 137 -6.10 0.31 -5.76
CA GLY A 137 -6.24 1.64 -6.36
C GLY A 137 -7.44 1.73 -7.32
N GLN A 138 -7.69 0.70 -8.12
CA GLN A 138 -8.88 0.63 -8.98
C GLN A 138 -10.16 0.66 -8.14
N TRP A 139 -10.21 -0.13 -7.05
CA TRP A 139 -11.35 -0.12 -6.14
C TRP A 139 -11.53 1.23 -5.45
N THR A 140 -10.43 1.88 -5.06
CA THR A 140 -10.40 3.22 -4.49
C THR A 140 -10.97 4.25 -5.47
N SER A 141 -10.57 4.17 -6.75
CA SER A 141 -11.07 5.02 -7.82
C SER A 141 -12.60 4.91 -7.97
N GLU A 142 -13.12 3.68 -8.05
CA GLU A 142 -14.56 3.43 -8.12
C GLU A 142 -15.31 3.86 -6.85
N ASN A 143 -14.69 3.71 -5.67
CA ASN A 143 -15.27 4.22 -4.42
C ASN A 143 -15.40 5.75 -4.42
N LEU A 144 -14.40 6.46 -4.94
CA LEU A 144 -14.44 7.92 -5.05
C LEU A 144 -15.50 8.37 -6.06
N ASP A 145 -15.65 7.65 -7.16
CA ASP A 145 -16.72 7.89 -8.14
C ASP A 145 -18.10 7.69 -7.52
N HIS A 146 -18.26 6.63 -6.72
CA HIS A 146 -19.52 6.36 -6.02
C HIS A 146 -19.84 7.40 -4.93
N LEU A 147 -18.82 8.05 -4.33
CA LEU A 147 -19.05 9.22 -3.47
C LEU A 147 -19.51 10.44 -4.26
N HIS A 148 -19.10 10.56 -5.52
CA HIS A 148 -19.49 11.62 -6.44
C HIS A 148 -20.91 11.41 -7.02
N ASP A 149 -21.30 10.16 -7.32
CA ASP A 149 -22.52 9.82 -8.08
C ASP A 149 -23.83 9.76 -7.29
N LYS A 150 -23.87 10.09 -5.99
CA LYS A 150 -25.14 10.08 -5.25
C LYS A 150 -26.09 11.15 -5.79
N PRO A 151 -27.27 10.77 -6.33
CA PRO A 151 -28.04 11.62 -7.21
C PRO A 151 -28.61 12.82 -6.48
N VAL A 152 -28.42 13.97 -7.13
CA VAL A 152 -29.33 15.10 -7.10
C VAL A 152 -30.69 14.60 -7.58
N ASP A 153 -31.47 13.95 -6.72
CA ASP A 153 -32.85 13.59 -7.03
C ASP A 153 -33.68 14.88 -7.11
N VAL A 154 -33.83 15.39 -8.33
CA VAL A 154 -34.58 16.61 -8.68
C VAL A 154 -36.08 16.48 -8.38
N ASN A 155 -36.58 15.30 -8.00
CA ASN A 155 -38.00 15.09 -7.75
C ASN A 155 -38.28 14.11 -6.61
N MET A 156 -38.13 14.53 -5.35
CA MET A 156 -39.09 14.14 -4.32
C MET A 156 -39.03 15.02 -3.07
N LYS A 157 -40.24 15.35 -2.59
CA LYS A 157 -40.55 16.21 -1.46
C LYS A 157 -39.74 15.86 -0.20
N LYS A 158 -39.26 16.92 0.47
CA LYS A 158 -39.10 17.06 1.93
C LYS A 158 -39.16 15.73 2.71
N SER A 159 -38.01 15.09 2.88
CA SER A 159 -37.70 14.41 4.13
C SER A 159 -36.38 14.95 4.66
N SER A 160 -36.47 15.41 5.90
CA SER A 160 -35.46 16.01 6.74
C SER A 160 -34.23 15.11 6.96
N SER A 161 -33.05 15.68 6.73
CA SER A 161 -31.94 15.77 7.71
C SER A 161 -31.20 14.51 8.23
N SER A 162 -30.88 13.50 7.41
CA SER A 162 -29.92 12.47 7.90
C SER A 162 -29.06 11.70 6.89
N ASN A 163 -29.09 11.99 5.59
CA ASN A 163 -28.37 11.18 4.59
C ASN A 163 -27.16 11.85 3.91
N THR A 164 -26.64 12.97 4.44
CA THR A 164 -25.21 13.28 4.33
C THR A 164 -24.45 12.25 5.18
N LYS A 165 -24.36 11.00 4.72
CA LYS A 165 -23.31 10.08 5.20
C LYS A 165 -22.02 10.84 4.98
N ARG A 166 -21.36 11.28 6.05
CA ARG A 166 -20.12 12.07 6.09
C ARG A 166 -19.16 11.73 4.94
N VAL A 167 -19.35 12.37 3.78
CA VAL A 167 -18.58 12.13 2.55
C VAL A 167 -17.13 12.50 2.80
N ASP A 168 -16.93 13.58 3.55
CA ASP A 168 -15.68 14.02 4.13
C ASP A 168 -14.95 12.91 4.89
N ILE A 169 -15.61 12.25 5.84
CA ILE A 169 -14.97 11.19 6.64
C ILE A 169 -14.61 10.00 5.76
N ARG A 170 -15.51 9.55 4.87
CA ARG A 170 -15.22 8.41 4.00
C ARG A 170 -14.10 8.74 3.01
N TYR A 171 -14.08 9.95 2.45
CA TYR A 171 -13.01 10.44 1.61
C TYR A 171 -11.66 10.41 2.34
N MET A 172 -11.59 11.00 3.54
CA MET A 172 -10.37 11.03 4.34
C MET A 172 -9.89 9.61 4.67
N GLN A 173 -10.80 8.68 5.00
CA GLN A 173 -10.47 7.27 5.22
C GLN A 173 -9.90 6.58 3.96
N ILE A 174 -10.50 6.84 2.79
CA ILE A 174 -10.01 6.28 1.52
C ILE A 174 -8.60 6.81 1.24
N MET A 175 -8.38 8.12 1.34
CA MET A 175 -7.06 8.73 1.12
C MET A 175 -6.01 8.24 2.12
N ASP A 176 -6.35 8.13 3.40
CA ASP A 176 -5.45 7.60 4.44
C ASP A 176 -5.06 6.15 4.15
N ASN A 177 -6.01 5.29 3.81
CA ASN A 177 -5.73 3.90 3.48
C ASN A 177 -4.87 3.76 2.21
N THR A 178 -5.14 4.55 1.16
CA THR A 178 -4.28 4.55 -0.04
C THR A 178 -2.86 5.04 0.29
N THR A 179 -2.73 6.03 1.18
CA THR A 179 -1.42 6.51 1.67
C THR A 179 -0.65 5.40 2.40
N ARG A 180 -1.34 4.58 3.19
CA ARG A 180 -0.75 3.40 3.86
C ARG A 180 -0.30 2.34 2.86
N VAL A 181 -1.09 2.06 1.82
CA VAL A 181 -0.68 1.18 0.71
C VAL A 181 0.59 1.70 0.04
N LEU A 182 0.66 2.99 -0.29
CA LEU A 182 1.84 3.60 -0.90
C LEU A 182 3.07 3.54 0.02
N THR A 183 2.87 3.73 1.32
CA THR A 183 3.93 3.62 2.33
C THR A 183 4.50 2.20 2.37
N ALA A 184 3.64 1.18 2.39
CA ALA A 184 4.07 -0.22 2.35
C ALA A 184 4.87 -0.53 1.07
N LEU A 185 4.41 -0.05 -0.10
CA LEU A 185 5.16 -0.19 -1.36
C LEU A 185 6.50 0.55 -1.35
N TYR A 186 6.55 1.73 -0.74
CA TYR A 186 7.77 2.51 -0.61
C TYR A 186 8.79 1.75 0.25
N THR A 187 8.40 1.26 1.42
CA THR A 187 9.25 0.45 2.30
C THR A 187 9.79 -0.79 1.60
N LEU A 188 8.92 -1.52 0.88
CA LEU A 188 9.33 -2.70 0.12
C LEU A 188 10.30 -2.33 -1.00
N SER A 189 10.03 -1.25 -1.73
CA SER A 189 10.94 -0.77 -2.76
C SER A 189 12.28 -0.38 -2.13
N ASP A 190 12.29 0.29 -0.97
CA ASP A 190 13.51 0.74 -0.30
C ASP A 190 14.47 -0.39 0.04
N LEU A 191 13.91 -1.53 0.47
CA LEU A 191 14.64 -2.74 0.84
C LEU A 191 15.11 -3.60 -0.33
N ASP A 192 14.68 -3.29 -1.57
CA ASP A 192 15.04 -4.09 -2.74
C ASP A 192 16.54 -3.92 -3.04
N MET A 193 17.29 -4.99 -2.79
CA MET A 193 18.72 -5.05 -3.10
C MET A 193 18.89 -5.17 -4.61
N PRO A 194 19.87 -4.50 -5.24
CA PRO A 194 20.05 -4.49 -6.68
C PRO A 194 20.70 -5.80 -7.18
N HIS A 195 20.04 -6.94 -6.97
CA HIS A 195 20.29 -8.14 -7.75
C HIS A 195 19.42 -8.04 -9.01
N ARG A 196 20.08 -7.63 -10.12
CA ARG A 196 19.47 -7.50 -11.45
C ARG A 196 19.07 -8.87 -11.99
N ASP A 197 17.91 -9.36 -11.59
CA ASP A 197 17.24 -10.42 -12.34
C ASP A 197 16.54 -9.80 -13.55
N ILE A 198 17.27 -9.77 -14.67
CA ILE A 198 16.85 -9.20 -15.96
C ILE A 198 15.51 -9.78 -16.46
N MET A 199 15.14 -10.97 -15.97
CA MET A 199 13.96 -11.72 -16.42
C MET A 199 12.62 -11.13 -15.93
N HIS A 200 12.62 -10.34 -14.84
CA HIS A 200 11.39 -9.73 -14.27
C HIS A 200 11.23 -8.23 -14.59
N LEU A 201 12.16 -7.66 -15.37
CA LEU A 201 12.21 -6.22 -15.62
C LEU A 201 11.01 -5.73 -16.45
N SER A 202 10.59 -6.49 -17.47
CA SER A 202 9.48 -6.11 -18.36
C SER A 202 8.13 -6.16 -17.65
N SER A 203 7.85 -7.23 -16.90
CA SER A 203 6.63 -7.34 -16.09
C SER A 203 6.59 -6.26 -14.99
N SER A 204 7.73 -6.02 -14.33
CA SER A 204 7.86 -4.96 -13.34
C SER A 204 7.56 -3.58 -13.90
N MET A 205 8.03 -3.28 -15.11
CA MET A 205 7.75 -2.00 -15.77
C MET A 205 6.26 -1.82 -16.09
N THR A 206 5.62 -2.84 -16.64
CA THR A 206 4.17 -2.80 -16.91
C THR A 206 3.33 -2.65 -15.63
N SER A 207 3.71 -3.31 -14.54
CA SER A 207 3.02 -3.12 -13.25
C SER A 207 3.17 -1.69 -12.71
N ALA A 208 4.34 -1.06 -12.92
CA ALA A 208 4.57 0.31 -12.50
C ALA A 208 3.77 1.30 -13.35
N GLU A 209 3.68 1.08 -14.66
CA GLU A 209 2.82 1.86 -15.56
C GLU A 209 1.35 1.76 -15.18
N ASN A 210 0.85 0.55 -14.92
CA ASN A 210 -0.52 0.32 -14.49
C ASN A 210 -0.83 1.02 -13.15
N LEU A 211 0.06 0.87 -12.16
CA LEU A 211 -0.08 1.55 -10.88
C LEU A 211 -0.08 3.07 -11.06
N THR A 212 0.81 3.60 -11.91
CA THR A 212 0.86 5.05 -12.19
C THR A 212 -0.44 5.54 -12.81
N SER A 213 -0.98 4.83 -13.80
CA SER A 213 -2.26 5.17 -14.42
C SER A 213 -3.39 5.22 -13.39
N VAL A 214 -3.46 4.22 -12.51
CA VAL A 214 -4.47 4.16 -11.44
C VAL A 214 -4.30 5.27 -10.42
N LEU A 215 -3.06 5.63 -10.04
CA LEU A 215 -2.82 6.72 -9.09
C LEU A 215 -3.21 8.08 -9.66
N VAL A 216 -2.96 8.32 -10.96
CA VAL A 216 -3.46 9.52 -11.65
C VAL A 216 -4.99 9.54 -11.61
N GLU A 217 -5.61 8.41 -11.92
CA GLU A 217 -7.06 8.26 -11.94
C GLU A 217 -7.70 8.52 -10.55
N VAL A 218 -7.13 7.97 -9.49
CA VAL A 218 -7.50 8.24 -8.09
C VAL A 218 -7.35 9.72 -7.78
N THR A 219 -6.26 10.35 -8.20
CA THR A 219 -6.01 11.79 -7.98
C THR A 219 -7.11 12.64 -8.63
N VAL A 220 -7.44 12.37 -9.89
CA VAL A 220 -8.47 13.14 -10.61
C VAL A 220 -9.83 13.00 -9.91
N ARG A 221 -10.26 11.77 -9.59
CA ARG A 221 -11.53 11.56 -8.88
C ARG A 221 -11.54 12.17 -7.48
N ALA A 222 -10.40 12.12 -6.78
CA ALA A 222 -10.28 12.70 -5.45
C ALA A 222 -10.43 14.22 -5.47
N VAL A 223 -9.86 14.89 -6.47
CA VAL A 223 -10.05 16.34 -6.68
C VAL A 223 -11.50 16.66 -7.01
N SER A 224 -12.16 15.89 -7.88
CA SER A 224 -13.58 16.09 -8.22
C SER A 224 -14.49 16.03 -6.99
N VAL A 225 -14.26 15.10 -6.06
CA VAL A 225 -15.02 15.00 -4.80
C VAL A 225 -14.85 16.25 -3.94
N ILE A 226 -13.62 16.76 -3.83
CA ILE A 226 -13.30 18.00 -3.09
C ILE A 226 -13.98 19.22 -3.72
N GLU A 227 -13.95 19.33 -5.05
CA GLU A 227 -14.59 20.43 -5.79
C GLU A 227 -16.11 20.41 -5.61
N MET A 228 -16.74 19.23 -5.68
CA MET A 228 -18.17 19.08 -5.45
C MET A 228 -18.58 19.49 -4.03
N GLU A 229 -17.85 19.06 -3.00
CA GLU A 229 -18.13 19.46 -1.61
C GLU A 229 -17.99 20.98 -1.41
N ARG A 230 -17.03 21.61 -2.09
CA ARG A 230 -16.87 23.07 -2.10
C ARG A 230 -18.07 23.76 -2.73
N GLU A 231 -18.57 23.28 -3.87
CA GLU A 231 -19.73 23.83 -4.56
C GLU A 231 -21.01 23.67 -3.73
N ASN A 232 -21.24 22.48 -3.17
CA ASN A 232 -22.37 22.17 -2.28
C ASN A 232 -22.38 23.05 -1.02
N THR A 233 -21.20 23.31 -0.45
CA THR A 233 -21.06 24.22 0.70
C THR A 233 -21.36 25.67 0.32
N SER A 234 -20.91 26.11 -0.87
CA SER A 234 -21.13 27.48 -1.34
C SER A 234 -22.60 27.78 -1.66
N THR A 235 -23.36 26.77 -2.08
CA THR A 235 -24.80 26.88 -2.38
C THR A 235 -25.66 26.83 -1.12
N THR A 236 -25.32 26.00 -0.13
CA THR A 236 -26.00 25.96 1.18
C THR A 236 -25.71 27.18 2.07
N ALA A 237 -24.51 27.76 1.99
CA ALA A 237 -24.16 28.99 2.70
C ALA A 237 -25.03 30.20 2.31
N LYS A 238 -25.63 30.20 1.11
CA LYS A 238 -26.60 31.23 0.69
C LYS A 238 -27.96 31.09 1.40
N VAL A 239 -28.25 29.96 2.06
CA VAL A 239 -29.56 29.63 2.64
C VAL A 239 -29.54 29.60 4.18
N ALA A 240 -28.38 29.36 4.81
CA ALA A 240 -28.30 29.19 6.27
C ALA A 240 -27.54 30.33 6.96
N GLY A 241 -28.29 31.28 7.53
CA GLY A 241 -27.79 32.27 8.50
C GLY A 241 -27.51 31.66 9.89
N ASN A 242 -26.75 30.57 9.96
CA ASN A 242 -26.33 29.95 11.22
C ASN A 242 -24.81 29.72 11.21
N ILE A 243 -24.09 30.54 11.97
CA ILE A 243 -22.62 30.68 12.02
C ILE A 243 -21.91 29.54 12.78
N MET A 244 -22.67 28.61 13.38
CA MET A 244 -22.16 27.64 14.38
C MET A 244 -21.64 26.30 13.81
N THR A 245 -21.72 26.08 12.51
CA THR A 245 -21.04 24.97 11.82
C THR A 245 -20.19 25.62 10.76
N ASN A 246 -18.86 25.49 10.81
CA ASN A 246 -17.97 26.06 9.80
C ASN A 246 -17.68 24.99 8.73
N PRO A 247 -18.49 24.87 7.66
CA PRO A 247 -18.26 23.88 6.61
C PRO A 247 -16.98 24.15 5.80
N GLN A 248 -16.32 25.31 5.98
CA GLN A 248 -15.02 25.56 5.35
C GLN A 248 -13.89 24.71 5.95
N THR A 249 -14.01 24.25 7.19
CA THR A 249 -12.97 23.43 7.84
C THR A 249 -12.90 22.03 7.20
N THR A 250 -14.02 21.49 6.76
CA THR A 250 -14.10 20.16 6.15
C THR A 250 -13.32 20.06 4.82
N PHE A 251 -13.46 21.06 3.95
CA PHE A 251 -12.72 21.12 2.69
C PHE A 251 -11.21 21.19 2.91
N ILE A 252 -10.76 21.91 3.95
CA ILE A 252 -9.33 22.01 4.29
C ILE A 252 -8.78 20.64 4.68
N TYR A 253 -9.47 19.90 5.55
CA TYR A 253 -9.03 18.56 5.96
C TYR A 253 -9.00 17.56 4.81
N MET A 254 -9.99 17.59 3.91
CA MET A 254 -9.95 16.76 2.70
C MET A 254 -8.75 17.12 1.81
N GLY A 255 -8.45 18.41 1.65
CA GLY A 255 -7.26 18.88 0.94
C GLY A 255 -5.95 18.42 1.60
N GLU A 256 -5.86 18.46 2.92
CA GLU A 256 -4.70 17.95 3.66
C GLU A 256 -4.50 16.44 3.45
N SER A 257 -5.57 15.64 3.46
CA SER A 257 -5.48 14.21 3.15
C SER A 257 -5.00 13.95 1.71
N LEU A 258 -5.46 14.74 0.74
CA LEU A 258 -4.98 14.63 -0.64
C LEU A 258 -3.50 14.99 -0.78
N LEU A 259 -3.03 16.00 -0.05
CA LEU A 259 -1.62 16.39 -0.03
C LEU A 259 -0.75 15.28 0.58
N GLY A 260 -1.18 14.66 1.69
CA GLY A 260 -0.47 13.52 2.27
C GLY A 260 -0.33 12.34 1.30
N PHE A 261 -1.39 12.05 0.55
CA PHE A 261 -1.35 11.07 -0.54
C PHE A 261 -0.37 11.48 -1.66
N ALA A 262 -0.40 12.73 -2.10
CA ALA A 262 0.49 13.24 -3.15
C ALA A 262 1.97 13.18 -2.72
N ASP A 263 2.29 13.54 -1.48
CA ASP A 263 3.63 13.45 -0.92
C ASP A 263 4.17 12.01 -1.00
N ARG A 264 3.33 11.00 -0.69
CA ARG A 264 3.73 9.59 -0.81
C ARG A 264 3.92 9.12 -2.25
N ILE A 265 3.15 9.65 -3.21
CA ILE A 265 3.42 9.38 -4.63
C ILE A 265 4.79 9.93 -5.02
N VAL A 266 5.11 11.15 -4.61
CA VAL A 266 6.40 11.79 -4.92
C VAL A 266 7.56 11.00 -4.32
N GLU A 267 7.43 10.53 -3.08
CA GLU A 267 8.45 9.67 -2.44
C GLU A 267 8.62 8.34 -3.19
N LEU A 268 7.54 7.72 -3.62
CA LEU A 268 7.58 6.48 -4.40
C LEU A 268 8.23 6.68 -5.78
N ALA A 269 7.96 7.81 -6.44
CA ALA A 269 8.53 8.18 -7.74
C ALA A 269 9.99 8.64 -7.65
N GLY A 270 10.40 9.23 -6.52
CA GLY A 270 11.73 9.84 -6.31
C GLY A 270 12.92 8.88 -6.40
N ARG A 271 12.68 7.56 -6.42
CA ARG A 271 13.74 6.55 -6.56
C ARG A 271 14.53 6.64 -7.86
N GLU A 272 13.94 7.14 -8.95
CA GLU A 272 14.67 7.28 -10.23
C GLU A 272 15.74 8.39 -10.21
N TRP A 273 15.51 9.48 -9.47
CA TRP A 273 16.45 10.60 -9.42
C TRP A 273 17.67 10.31 -8.53
N THR A 274 17.51 9.48 -7.49
CA THR A 274 18.61 9.09 -6.59
C THR A 274 19.48 7.98 -7.15
N ASP A 275 18.90 7.00 -7.86
CA ASP A 275 19.66 5.86 -8.39
C ASP A 275 20.26 6.13 -9.79
N GLY A 276 19.64 7.00 -10.60
CA GLY A 276 20.16 7.36 -11.93
C GLY A 276 21.44 8.21 -11.92
N ASN A 277 21.67 8.99 -10.85
CA ASN A 277 22.83 9.89 -10.74
C ASN A 277 24.03 9.28 -9.99
N ARG A 278 23.84 8.22 -9.20
CA ARG A 278 24.97 7.55 -8.51
C ARG A 278 25.73 6.56 -9.38
N VAL A 279 25.10 6.00 -10.41
CA VAL A 279 25.75 5.02 -11.32
C VAL A 279 26.54 5.67 -12.46
N LYS A 280 26.34 6.97 -12.74
CA LYS A 280 27.05 7.67 -13.85
C LYS A 280 28.36 8.36 -13.47
N VAL A 281 28.74 8.41 -12.19
CA VAL A 281 29.88 9.24 -11.75
C VAL A 281 31.19 8.46 -11.50
N ASN A 282 31.18 7.12 -11.47
CA ASN A 282 32.37 6.34 -11.06
C ASN A 282 33.01 5.39 -12.11
N THR A 283 32.83 5.64 -13.42
CA THR A 283 33.57 4.88 -14.44
C THR A 283 34.14 5.76 -15.54
N THR A 284 34.84 6.84 -15.16
CA THR A 284 35.67 7.59 -16.12
C THR A 284 36.93 8.15 -15.47
N PHE A 285 37.82 7.26 -15.03
CA PHE A 285 39.24 7.61 -14.90
C PHE A 285 40.08 6.77 -15.86
N ARG A 286 40.27 7.40 -17.03
CA ARG A 286 41.45 7.39 -17.93
C ARG A 286 42.57 6.39 -17.59
N CYS A 287 42.72 5.35 -18.41
CA CYS A 287 44.05 4.87 -18.76
C CYS A 287 44.60 5.77 -19.88
N ILE A 288 45.50 6.68 -19.50
CA ILE A 288 46.34 7.40 -20.46
C ILE A 288 47.42 6.42 -20.92
N THR A 289 47.47 6.28 -22.24
CA THR A 289 48.53 5.73 -23.08
C THR A 289 49.96 6.03 -22.58
N THR A 290 50.79 4.99 -22.53
CA THR A 290 52.24 5.12 -22.77
C THR A 290 52.71 3.98 -23.68
N THR A 291 52.86 4.32 -24.95
CA THR A 291 53.79 3.68 -25.89
C THR A 291 55.23 4.17 -25.65
N SER A 292 56.20 3.47 -26.24
CA SER A 292 57.67 3.61 -26.16
C SER A 292 58.28 2.93 -24.94
N SER A 293 59.23 2.01 -25.06
CA SER A 293 60.20 1.71 -26.14
C SER A 293 60.61 0.24 -26.14
#